data_AF-A0A9Q4H698-F1
#
_entry.id   AF-A0A9Q4H698-F1
#
_cell.length_a   1.000
_cell.length_b   1.000
_cell.length_c   1.000
_cell.angle_alpha   90.00
_cell.angle_beta   90.00
_cell.angle_gamma   90.00
#
_symmetry.space_group_name_H-M   'P 1'
#
loop_
_entity.id
_entity.type
_entity.pdbx_description
1 polymer ?
#
loop_
_entity_poly.entity_id
_entity_poly.type
_entity_poly.pdbx_seq_one_letter_code
_entity_poly.pdbx_strand_id
1 'polypeptide(L)'
;MATILKQKIKTVFVPTAMALFLSACTGTSFFENPLTKTVKDEAYATSEFYINKADRATDKEDKITYRLLAVRKLIDENKAAEAQNTFDDLTLSLADIQKNEIQKVEYNLVAAQLAALQGNEAQAVSLLRLVPTTQLSRTQSMRYYQTQARIAENRKDVLEAVRVRSLMTSQLIDNKLRQENNNQIWSLLRNANKGALSIANPGPGETEFAGWLALIAVYNQNVSTPAQMPQGINNWKQLYPNHSAVTVMPAELQNVSNFQQTQLNGIALLLPLSGDAKILGDIIKKGFNDAKGADSIPVQTYDTDSGSVESILAQAKQQGAQTIIGPLLKSRVDEMLLSPEIRNVNVLALNSTPNVKAIPGVCYYGLSPEAEARAGADRLYRDGYSRAIVAASQDDFGQRSADAFSQRWRQLTNTDADVRYYNIPQDAVVAIQNSGGVQGAALYALGTAEQLLELKQGIDGSSLAGQLNIYTSSRSNSPNNGIEFRTAMEGVKFSEIPLLADPNSDEYKKAETLAESDFSMMRLYAMGSDAWALANKFNEFRQIPGYSVSGLTGNLTASPNCNIERGMSWLQYRNGAVENAN
;
A
#
# COMPACT_ATOMS: atom_id res chain seq x y z
N MET A 1 -45.92 19.04 38.98
CA MET A 1 -44.87 19.65 39.82
C MET A 1 -43.54 19.09 39.33
N ALA A 2 -42.81 19.85 38.51
CA ALA A 2 -41.56 20.53 38.88
C ALA A 2 -40.45 19.50 39.25
N THR A 3 -39.30 19.42 38.57
CA THR A 3 -38.32 20.50 38.39
C THR A 3 -37.28 20.15 37.32
N ILE A 4 -36.81 21.19 36.63
CA ILE A 4 -35.80 21.25 35.57
C ILE A 4 -34.39 20.96 36.11
N LEU A 5 -33.59 20.14 35.41
CA LEU A 5 -32.15 20.00 35.65
C LEU A 5 -31.37 20.73 34.54
N LYS A 6 -30.62 21.78 34.92
CA LYS A 6 -29.60 22.48 34.11
C LYS A 6 -28.20 22.13 34.64
N GLN A 7 -27.29 21.68 33.78
CA GLN A 7 -25.83 21.77 33.96
C GLN A 7 -25.19 21.94 32.57
N LYS A 8 -24.88 23.17 32.13
CA LYS A 8 -23.63 23.96 32.30
C LYS A 8 -22.37 23.31 31.67
N ILE A 9 -22.13 23.70 30.42
CA ILE A 9 -20.86 23.66 29.70
C ILE A 9 -19.91 24.69 30.33
N LYS A 10 -18.69 24.27 30.72
CA LYS A 10 -17.60 25.16 31.13
C LYS A 10 -16.65 25.37 29.95
N THR A 11 -16.70 26.56 29.34
CA THR A 11 -15.60 27.17 28.60
C THR A 11 -14.60 27.74 29.61
N VAL A 12 -13.35 27.26 29.57
CA VAL A 12 -12.24 27.82 30.35
C VAL A 12 -11.41 28.71 29.42
N PHE A 13 -11.57 30.02 29.59
CA PHE A 13 -10.58 31.04 29.22
C PHE A 13 -9.37 30.90 30.15
N VAL A 14 -8.15 30.88 29.63
CA VAL A 14 -6.93 31.13 30.41
C VAL A 14 -6.18 32.31 29.78
N PRO A 15 -5.89 33.38 30.54
CA PRO A 15 -5.27 34.60 30.05
C PRO A 15 -3.74 34.52 30.06
N THR A 16 -3.15 35.19 29.08
CA THR A 16 -1.71 35.46 28.93
C THR A 16 -1.20 36.33 30.07
N ALA A 17 -0.21 35.86 30.83
CA ALA A 17 0.55 36.67 31.78
C ALA A 17 1.96 36.89 31.25
N MET A 18 2.28 38.14 30.91
CA MET A 18 3.57 38.60 30.44
C MET A 18 4.39 39.07 31.65
N ALA A 19 5.49 38.38 31.97
CA ALA A 19 6.41 38.77 33.04
C ALA A 19 7.60 39.53 32.43
N LEU A 20 7.68 40.83 32.76
CA LEU A 20 8.83 41.69 32.51
C LEU A 20 9.94 41.38 33.53
N PHE A 21 11.12 40.97 33.05
CA PHE A 21 12.36 41.06 33.81
C PHE A 21 13.33 41.99 33.09
N LEU A 22 13.64 43.11 33.73
CA LEU A 22 14.76 43.98 33.38
C LEU A 22 15.98 43.54 34.19
N SER A 23 17.02 43.09 33.51
CA SER A 23 18.40 43.16 34.01
C SER A 23 19.35 43.42 32.84
N ALA A 24 19.97 44.60 32.88
CA ALA A 24 21.03 44.98 31.97
C ALA A 24 22.36 44.41 32.46
N CYS A 25 23.06 43.65 31.62
CA CYS A 25 24.43 43.95 31.17
C CYS A 25 25.02 42.82 30.30
N THR A 26 25.71 43.26 29.24
CA THR A 26 26.68 42.59 28.37
C THR A 26 26.20 41.44 27.47
N GLY A 27 26.01 41.76 26.18
CA GLY A 27 25.87 40.81 25.07
C GLY A 27 24.84 41.28 24.04
N THR A 28 25.28 41.54 22.81
CA THR A 28 24.48 42.06 21.68
C THR A 28 23.41 41.07 21.18
N SER A 29 22.27 40.93 21.87
CA SER A 29 21.15 40.06 21.41
C SER A 29 19.73 40.49 21.82
N PHE A 30 19.44 41.77 22.04
CA PHE A 30 18.20 42.22 22.71
C PHE A 30 17.02 42.72 21.84
N PHE A 31 17.06 42.63 20.50
CA PHE A 31 15.94 43.11 19.67
C PHE A 31 15.60 42.18 18.49
N GLU A 32 15.31 40.90 18.75
CA GLU A 32 14.72 40.01 17.74
C GLU A 32 13.20 39.95 17.91
N ASN A 33 12.45 40.16 16.84
CA ASN A 33 10.98 40.13 16.83
C ASN A 33 10.45 38.75 17.31
N PRO A 34 9.59 38.69 18.36
CA PRO A 34 9.07 37.43 18.89
C PRO A 34 8.31 36.59 17.86
N LEU A 35 7.54 37.21 16.97
CA LEU A 35 6.83 36.51 15.90
C LEU A 35 7.83 35.90 14.92
N THR A 36 8.85 36.65 14.52
CA THR A 36 9.90 36.15 13.62
C THR A 36 10.62 34.92 14.19
N LYS A 37 10.80 34.82 15.51
CA LYS A 37 11.37 33.62 16.13
C LYS A 37 10.51 32.38 15.92
N THR A 38 9.19 32.52 15.81
CA THR A 38 8.26 31.37 15.67
C THR A 38 8.48 30.55 14.41
N VAL A 39 9.16 31.08 13.37
CA VAL A 39 9.52 30.29 12.18
C VAL A 39 10.45 29.12 12.51
N LYS A 40 11.20 29.24 13.63
CA LYS A 40 12.06 28.18 14.16
C LYS A 40 11.25 27.06 14.83
N ASP A 41 10.00 27.29 15.18
CA ASP A 41 9.16 26.35 15.92
C ASP A 41 8.21 25.58 15.01
N GLU A 42 7.37 24.73 15.59
CA GLU A 42 6.33 24.01 14.88
C GLU A 42 5.19 24.97 14.46
N ALA A 43 4.78 24.90 13.20
CA ALA A 43 3.64 25.66 12.69
C ALA A 43 2.36 24.85 12.90
N TYR A 44 1.48 25.25 13.82
CA TYR A 44 0.29 24.47 14.17
C TYR A 44 -0.99 24.87 13.41
N ALA A 45 -1.04 26.08 12.84
CA ALA A 45 -2.23 26.56 12.13
C ALA A 45 -2.22 26.16 10.64
N THR A 46 -3.35 26.34 9.94
CA THR A 46 -3.49 26.04 8.51
C THR A 46 -2.77 27.07 7.64
N SER A 47 -2.50 26.73 6.37
CA SER A 47 -2.01 27.67 5.37
C SER A 47 -2.88 28.94 5.29
N GLU A 48 -4.20 28.77 5.20
CA GLU A 48 -5.20 29.85 5.14
C GLU A 48 -5.12 30.81 6.34
N PHE A 49 -4.89 30.28 7.55
CA PHE A 49 -4.72 31.13 8.73
C PHE A 49 -3.53 32.06 8.58
N TYR A 50 -2.39 31.53 8.14
CA TYR A 50 -1.16 32.30 7.98
C TYR A 50 -1.25 33.30 6.82
N ILE A 51 -1.88 32.93 5.70
CA ILE A 51 -2.17 33.85 4.59
C ILE A 51 -3.01 35.04 5.08
N ASN A 52 -4.13 34.75 5.76
CA ASN A 52 -5.00 35.80 6.30
C ASN A 52 -4.28 36.71 7.31
N LYS A 53 -3.36 36.16 8.11
CA LYS A 53 -2.54 36.95 9.03
C LYS A 53 -1.54 37.83 8.30
N ALA A 54 -0.90 37.33 7.24
CA ALA A 54 -0.01 38.13 6.41
C ALA A 54 -0.72 39.30 5.73
N ASP A 55 -1.93 39.09 5.22
CA ASP A 55 -2.68 40.14 4.51
C ASP A 55 -3.14 41.27 5.43
N ARG A 56 -3.34 40.96 6.72
CA ARG A 56 -3.72 41.93 7.75
C ARG A 56 -2.54 42.55 8.48
N ALA A 57 -1.33 42.01 8.32
CA ALA A 57 -0.14 42.53 8.99
C ALA A 57 0.28 43.87 8.38
N THR A 58 0.41 44.88 9.24
CA THR A 58 0.88 46.22 8.86
C THR A 58 2.39 46.34 8.96
N ASP A 59 3.02 45.61 9.88
CA ASP A 59 4.47 45.49 9.97
C ASP A 59 5.02 44.58 8.85
N LYS A 60 6.09 45.04 8.20
CA LYS A 60 6.67 44.36 7.04
C LYS A 60 7.38 43.06 7.44
N GLU A 61 8.05 43.04 8.58
CA GLU A 61 8.74 41.85 9.09
C GLU A 61 7.71 40.77 9.46
N ASP A 62 6.65 41.14 10.17
CA ASP A 62 5.55 40.24 10.54
C ASP A 62 4.87 39.65 9.30
N LYS A 63 4.63 40.48 8.28
CA LYS A 63 4.03 40.06 7.01
C LYS A 63 4.88 38.98 6.31
N ILE A 64 6.19 39.19 6.25
CA ILE A 64 7.15 38.21 5.69
C ILE A 64 7.11 36.91 6.50
N THR A 65 7.15 37.00 7.83
CA THR A 65 7.10 35.84 8.72
C THR A 65 5.84 35.00 8.51
N TYR A 66 4.65 35.62 8.46
CA TYR A 66 3.41 34.91 8.19
C TYR A 66 3.38 34.27 6.81
N ARG A 67 3.94 34.91 5.79
CA ARG A 67 4.05 34.33 4.43
C ARG A 67 4.97 33.13 4.39
N LEU A 68 6.13 33.18 5.06
CA LEU A 68 7.02 32.02 5.19
C LEU A 68 6.30 30.83 5.85
N LEU A 69 5.55 31.08 6.93
CA LEU A 69 4.74 30.06 7.60
C LEU A 69 3.62 29.52 6.71
N ALA A 70 2.99 30.38 5.90
CA ALA A 70 1.97 29.97 4.92
C ALA A 70 2.56 29.04 3.84
N VAL A 71 3.69 29.42 3.22
CA VAL A 71 4.37 28.59 2.23
C VAL A 71 4.74 27.23 2.82
N ARG A 72 5.33 27.21 4.02
CA ARG A 72 5.63 25.97 4.75
C ARG A 72 4.40 25.08 4.87
N LYS A 73 3.25 25.64 5.26
CA LYS A 73 2.01 24.85 5.39
C LYS A 73 1.42 24.37 4.08
N LEU A 74 1.50 25.17 3.01
CA LEU A 74 1.07 24.73 1.68
C LEU A 74 1.92 23.56 1.17
N ILE A 75 3.22 23.52 1.51
CA ILE A 75 4.11 22.39 1.22
C ILE A 75 3.68 21.15 2.03
N ASP A 76 3.42 21.30 3.34
CA ASP A 76 2.91 20.21 4.20
C ASP A 76 1.58 19.63 3.66
N GLU A 77 0.73 20.50 3.10
CA GLU A 77 -0.56 20.18 2.48
C GLU A 77 -0.43 19.64 1.03
N ASN A 78 0.79 19.49 0.50
CA ASN A 78 1.08 19.02 -0.86
C ASN A 78 0.49 19.90 -1.98
N LYS A 79 0.31 21.21 -1.73
CA LYS A 79 -0.27 22.19 -2.67
C LYS A 79 0.82 22.99 -3.39
N ALA A 80 1.58 22.33 -4.26
CA ALA A 80 2.77 22.92 -4.90
C ALA A 80 2.49 24.23 -5.67
N ALA A 81 1.37 24.32 -6.39
CA ALA A 81 1.02 25.52 -7.16
C ALA A 81 0.65 26.71 -6.25
N GLU A 82 -0.18 26.49 -5.23
CA GLU A 82 -0.54 27.53 -4.25
C GLU A 82 0.69 27.97 -3.44
N ALA A 83 1.56 27.01 -3.07
CA ALA A 83 2.83 27.28 -2.41
C ALA A 83 3.74 28.16 -3.26
N GLN A 84 3.85 27.89 -4.57
CA GLN A 84 4.62 28.72 -5.50
C GLN A 84 4.07 30.13 -5.60
N ASN A 85 2.76 30.29 -5.80
CA ASN A 85 2.13 31.61 -5.88
C ASN A 85 2.39 32.43 -4.60
N THR A 86 2.26 31.79 -3.44
CA THR A 86 2.50 32.44 -2.14
C THR A 86 3.99 32.74 -1.92
N PHE A 87 4.89 31.90 -2.46
CA PHE A 87 6.33 32.11 -2.40
C PHE A 87 6.80 33.24 -3.33
N ASP A 88 6.17 33.40 -4.50
CA ASP A 88 6.50 34.47 -5.44
C ASP A 88 6.27 35.86 -4.83
N ASP A 89 5.27 36.01 -3.96
CA ASP A 89 5.04 37.23 -3.18
C ASP A 89 6.20 37.63 -2.26
N LEU A 90 7.03 36.66 -1.83
CA LEU A 90 8.22 36.92 -1.01
C LEU A 90 9.37 37.51 -1.84
N THR A 91 9.37 37.34 -3.16
CA THR A 91 10.43 37.88 -4.04
C THR A 91 10.48 39.42 -3.99
N LEU A 92 9.33 40.06 -3.80
CA LEU A 92 9.20 41.51 -3.63
C LEU A 92 9.85 42.03 -2.33
N SER A 93 10.07 41.15 -1.35
CA SER A 93 10.66 41.47 -0.04
C SER A 93 12.06 40.88 0.14
N LEU A 94 12.71 40.40 -0.93
CA LEU A 94 13.97 39.67 -0.83
C LEU A 94 15.07 40.52 -0.18
N ALA A 95 15.14 41.82 -0.47
CA ALA A 95 16.12 42.72 0.12
C ALA A 95 15.97 42.87 1.65
N ASP A 96 14.74 42.74 2.17
CA ASP A 96 14.48 42.79 3.62
C ASP A 96 14.76 41.44 4.26
N ILE A 97 14.35 40.35 3.61
CA ILE A 97 14.66 38.98 4.03
C ILE A 97 16.16 38.80 4.19
N GLN A 98 16.99 39.28 3.25
CA GLN A 98 18.45 39.14 3.32
C GLN A 98 19.10 39.90 4.49
N LYS A 99 18.40 40.86 5.10
CA LYS A 99 18.89 41.60 6.28
C LYS A 99 18.51 40.93 7.61
N ASN A 100 17.55 40.01 7.59
CA ASN A 100 17.08 39.29 8.77
C ASN A 100 17.52 37.82 8.69
N GLU A 101 18.56 37.45 9.45
CA GLU A 101 19.14 36.11 9.36
C GLU A 101 18.14 34.99 9.69
N ILE A 102 17.15 35.22 10.57
CA ILE A 102 16.11 34.23 10.88
C ILE A 102 15.22 33.98 9.66
N GLN A 103 14.74 35.06 9.03
CA GLN A 103 13.89 34.96 7.84
C GLN A 103 14.64 34.45 6.62
N LYS A 104 15.92 34.82 6.46
CA LYS A 104 16.80 34.34 5.38
C LYS A 104 17.03 32.83 5.44
N VAL A 105 17.31 32.30 6.63
CA VAL A 105 17.45 30.84 6.83
C VAL A 105 16.14 30.14 6.49
N GLU A 106 15.02 30.65 7.00
CA GLU A 106 13.71 30.06 6.74
C GLU A 106 13.33 30.14 5.25
N TYR A 107 13.60 31.27 4.59
CA TYR A 107 13.38 31.48 3.16
C TYR A 107 14.12 30.43 2.32
N ASN A 108 15.42 30.25 2.58
CA ASN A 108 16.21 29.24 1.86
C ASN A 108 15.69 27.82 2.08
N LEU A 109 15.23 27.51 3.30
CA LEU A 109 14.68 26.20 3.63
C LEU A 109 13.34 25.95 2.92
N VAL A 110 12.38 26.88 2.96
CA VAL A 110 11.09 26.72 2.25
C VAL A 110 11.27 26.72 0.74
N ALA A 111 12.21 27.50 0.20
CA ALA A 111 12.53 27.50 -1.22
C ALA A 111 13.06 26.13 -1.67
N ALA A 112 13.96 25.54 -0.89
CA ALA A 112 14.47 24.20 -1.16
C ALA A 112 13.37 23.13 -1.07
N GLN A 113 12.50 23.22 -0.05
CA GLN A 113 11.37 22.33 0.11
C GLN A 113 10.40 22.39 -1.07
N LEU A 114 10.08 23.60 -1.54
CA LEU A 114 9.21 23.82 -2.69
C LEU A 114 9.82 23.25 -3.98
N ALA A 115 11.10 23.53 -4.23
CA ALA A 115 11.81 22.98 -5.39
C ALA A 115 11.83 21.44 -5.36
N ALA A 116 12.05 20.82 -4.19
CA ALA A 116 12.00 19.37 -4.04
C ALA A 116 10.58 18.81 -4.26
N LEU A 117 9.55 19.52 -3.80
CA LEU A 117 8.14 19.16 -4.01
C LEU A 117 7.76 19.20 -5.50
N GLN A 118 8.34 20.14 -6.26
CA GLN A 118 8.12 20.31 -7.70
C GLN A 118 8.95 19.37 -8.57
N GLY A 119 9.80 18.52 -7.98
CA GLY A 119 10.69 17.65 -8.74
C GLY A 119 11.87 18.38 -9.40
N ASN A 120 12.29 19.53 -8.85
CA ASN A 120 13.49 20.25 -9.29
C ASN A 120 14.64 20.04 -8.30
N GLU A 121 15.22 18.85 -8.34
CA GLU A 121 16.20 18.41 -7.34
C GLU A 121 17.51 19.18 -7.42
N ALA A 122 17.93 19.61 -8.60
CA ALA A 122 19.16 20.39 -8.77
C ALA A 122 19.05 21.75 -8.07
N GLN A 123 17.92 22.44 -8.25
CA GLN A 123 17.65 23.68 -7.56
C GLN A 123 17.52 23.46 -6.05
N ALA A 124 16.77 22.44 -5.63
CA ALA A 124 16.59 22.13 -4.21
C ALA A 124 17.94 21.90 -3.48
N VAL A 125 18.85 21.12 -4.09
CA VAL A 125 20.21 20.91 -3.54
C VAL A 125 21.00 22.20 -3.46
N SER A 126 20.93 23.06 -4.49
CA SER A 126 21.64 24.34 -4.49
C SER A 126 21.16 25.26 -3.36
N LEU A 127 19.86 25.28 -3.08
CA LEU A 127 19.24 26.08 -2.02
C LEU A 127 19.56 25.53 -0.63
N LEU A 128 19.58 24.21 -0.44
CA LEU A 128 19.96 23.60 0.85
C LEU A 128 21.41 23.90 1.24
N ARG A 129 22.32 24.10 0.28
CA ARG A 129 23.71 24.50 0.57
C ARG A 129 23.82 25.90 1.20
N LEU A 130 22.79 26.73 1.03
CA LEU A 130 22.71 28.07 1.61
C LEU A 130 22.15 28.07 3.04
N VAL A 131 21.73 26.92 3.55
CA VAL A 131 21.13 26.79 4.89
C VAL A 131 22.22 26.41 5.91
N PRO A 132 22.49 27.25 6.93
CA PRO A 132 23.53 27.01 7.93
C PRO A 132 23.08 25.96 8.96
N THR A 133 23.46 24.70 8.75
CA THR A 133 22.99 23.54 9.54
C THR A 133 23.31 23.62 11.04
N THR A 134 24.36 24.34 11.45
CA THR A 134 24.76 24.50 12.86
C THR A 134 23.88 25.47 13.64
N GLN A 135 23.06 26.28 12.96
CA GLN A 135 22.22 27.32 13.56
C GLN A 135 20.72 26.97 13.55
N LEU A 136 20.37 25.82 12.99
CA LEU A 136 18.98 25.40 12.85
C LEU A 136 18.38 25.02 14.20
N SER A 137 17.12 25.40 14.39
CA SER A 137 16.32 24.77 15.43
C SER A 137 16.14 23.27 15.13
N ARG A 138 15.63 22.53 16.11
CA ARG A 138 15.28 21.12 15.92
C ARG A 138 14.26 20.93 14.81
N THR A 139 13.18 21.72 14.80
CA THR A 139 12.13 21.66 13.77
C THR A 139 12.67 22.01 12.38
N GLN A 140 13.55 23.01 12.28
CA GLN A 140 14.19 23.36 11.01
C GLN A 140 15.15 22.25 10.54
N SER A 141 15.90 21.65 11.46
CA SER A 141 16.78 20.51 11.17
C SER A 141 16.00 19.31 10.66
N MET A 142 14.85 19.00 11.25
CA MET A 142 13.95 17.95 10.76
C MET A 142 13.52 18.22 9.31
N ARG A 143 13.03 19.43 9.03
CA ARG A 143 12.60 19.83 7.68
C ARG A 143 13.75 19.82 6.66
N TYR A 144 14.95 20.20 7.08
CA TYR A 144 16.16 20.10 6.28
C TYR A 144 16.42 18.65 5.85
N TYR A 145 16.43 17.70 6.79
CA TYR A 145 16.62 16.29 6.47
C TYR A 145 15.46 15.68 5.69
N GLN A 146 14.21 16.05 5.98
CA GLN A 146 13.05 15.64 5.18
C GLN A 146 13.17 16.08 3.72
N THR A 147 13.70 17.29 3.48
CA THR A 147 13.93 17.81 2.13
C THR A 147 15.02 17.00 1.40
N GLN A 148 16.13 16.72 2.09
CA GLN A 148 17.18 15.85 1.53
C GLN A 148 16.67 14.44 1.22
N ALA A 149 15.85 13.86 2.11
CA ALA A 149 15.26 12.55 1.91
C ALA A 149 14.32 12.54 0.69
N ARG A 150 13.47 13.57 0.54
CA ARG A 150 12.61 13.72 -0.65
C ARG A 150 13.41 13.84 -1.94
N ILE A 151 14.51 14.62 -1.94
CA ILE A 151 15.40 14.73 -3.10
C ILE A 151 15.98 13.35 -3.47
N ALA A 152 16.45 12.59 -2.48
CA ALA A 152 16.98 11.25 -2.70
C ALA A 152 15.91 10.28 -3.23
N GLU A 153 14.70 10.32 -2.67
CA GLU A 153 13.54 9.53 -3.10
C GLU A 153 13.14 9.86 -4.55
N ASN A 154 13.06 11.14 -4.93
CA ASN A 154 12.76 11.56 -6.31
C ASN A 154 13.83 11.04 -7.29
N ARG A 155 15.10 11.02 -6.88
CA ARG A 155 16.23 10.47 -7.64
C ARG A 155 16.28 8.94 -7.63
N LYS A 156 15.38 8.28 -6.90
CA LYS A 156 15.36 6.83 -6.65
C LYS A 156 16.65 6.33 -5.98
N ASP A 157 17.35 7.19 -5.25
CA ASP A 157 18.52 6.85 -4.45
C ASP A 157 18.08 6.42 -3.04
N VAL A 158 17.73 5.14 -2.95
CA VAL A 158 17.19 4.55 -1.72
C VAL A 158 18.21 4.57 -0.58
N LEU A 159 19.49 4.36 -0.87
CA LEU A 159 20.53 4.33 0.16
C LEU A 159 20.73 5.71 0.77
N GLU A 160 20.76 6.76 -0.06
CA GLU A 160 20.89 8.12 0.43
C GLU A 160 19.63 8.57 1.19
N ALA A 161 18.45 8.19 0.73
CA ALA A 161 17.21 8.47 1.46
C ALA A 161 17.23 7.86 2.87
N VAL A 162 17.67 6.60 3.00
CA VAL A 162 17.79 5.95 4.31
C VAL A 162 18.89 6.57 5.16
N ARG A 163 20.05 6.91 4.58
CA ARG A 163 21.17 7.57 5.28
C ARG A 163 20.72 8.90 5.91
N VAL A 164 20.09 9.76 5.12
CA VAL A 164 19.58 11.08 5.57
C VAL A 164 18.51 10.92 6.64
N ARG A 165 17.57 9.99 6.46
CA ARG A 165 16.54 9.70 7.47
C ARG A 165 17.12 9.16 8.77
N SER A 166 18.23 8.42 8.70
CA SER A 166 18.97 7.96 9.86
C SER A 166 19.57 9.13 10.64
N LEU A 167 20.15 10.13 9.95
CA LEU A 167 20.67 11.37 10.56
C LEU A 167 19.56 12.18 11.26
N MET A 168 18.36 12.23 10.66
CA MET A 168 17.20 12.94 11.21
C MET A 168 16.78 12.43 12.59
N THR A 169 17.04 11.16 12.92
CA THR A 169 16.64 10.51 14.19
C THR A 169 16.99 11.35 15.42
N SER A 170 18.18 11.97 15.43
CA SER A 170 18.67 12.81 16.54
C SER A 170 17.77 14.02 16.85
N GLN A 171 16.92 14.41 15.90
CA GLN A 171 16.01 15.53 16.00
C GLN A 171 14.59 15.11 16.46
N LEU A 172 14.27 13.81 16.48
CA LEU A 172 12.94 13.30 16.78
C LEU A 172 12.80 12.99 18.28
N ILE A 173 11.93 13.72 18.96
CA ILE A 173 11.77 13.64 20.43
C ILE A 173 10.63 12.68 20.82
N ASP A 174 9.50 12.79 20.14
CA ASP A 174 8.32 11.99 20.45
C ASP A 174 8.33 10.66 19.68
N ASN A 175 7.71 9.65 20.28
CA ASN A 175 7.70 8.30 19.71
C ASN A 175 6.85 8.21 18.44
N LYS A 176 5.91 9.13 18.20
CA LYS A 176 5.08 9.12 16.98
C LYS A 176 5.94 9.49 15.77
N LEU A 177 6.67 10.60 15.82
CA LEU A 177 7.57 11.01 14.74
C LEU A 177 8.71 10.00 14.53
N ARG A 178 9.22 9.39 15.60
CA ARG A 178 10.18 8.27 15.48
C ARG A 178 9.58 7.07 14.77
N GLN A 179 8.36 6.66 15.13
CA GLN A 179 7.68 5.55 14.47
C GLN A 179 7.47 5.82 12.98
N GLU A 180 7.02 7.03 12.62
CA GLU A 180 6.83 7.45 11.23
C GLU A 180 8.14 7.38 10.44
N ASN A 181 9.23 7.95 10.97
CA ASN A 181 10.54 7.89 10.32
C ASN A 181 11.06 6.45 10.20
N ASN A 182 10.96 5.66 11.26
CA ASN A 182 11.42 4.27 11.27
C ASN A 182 10.63 3.40 10.30
N ASN A 183 9.32 3.63 10.17
CA ASN A 183 8.49 2.96 9.16
C ASN A 183 8.90 3.35 7.74
N GLN A 184 9.20 4.63 7.48
CA GLN A 184 9.65 5.08 6.16
C GLN A 184 11.03 4.51 5.80
N ILE A 185 11.99 4.52 6.75
CA ILE A 185 13.29 3.86 6.57
C ILE A 185 13.10 2.38 6.25
N TRP A 186 12.27 1.68 7.03
CA TRP A 186 12.02 0.26 6.83
C TRP A 186 11.41 -0.04 5.47
N SER A 187 10.39 0.73 5.06
CA SER A 187 9.75 0.58 3.75
C SER A 187 10.73 0.80 2.59
N LEU A 188 11.58 1.83 2.67
CA LEU A 188 12.64 2.09 1.69
C LEU A 188 13.60 0.90 1.56
N LEU A 189 14.08 0.38 2.70
CA LEU A 189 14.98 -0.78 2.73
C LEU A 189 14.33 -2.06 2.21
N ARG A 190 13.08 -2.33 2.59
CA ARG A 190 12.31 -3.51 2.15
C ARG A 190 12.11 -3.57 0.64
N ASN A 191 11.95 -2.42 0.01
CA ASN A 191 11.71 -2.27 -1.43
C ASN A 191 13.01 -2.06 -2.24
N ALA A 192 14.16 -1.95 -1.58
CA ALA A 192 15.45 -1.78 -2.23
C ALA A 192 15.94 -3.08 -2.90
N ASN A 193 16.81 -2.92 -3.90
CA ASN A 193 17.52 -4.07 -4.48
C ASN A 193 18.44 -4.71 -3.44
N LYS A 194 18.27 -6.01 -3.19
CA LYS A 194 19.05 -6.76 -2.18
C LYS A 194 20.56 -6.73 -2.43
N GLY A 195 21.00 -6.76 -3.70
CA GLY A 195 22.41 -6.66 -4.08
C GLY A 195 23.00 -5.28 -3.80
N ALA A 196 22.23 -4.22 -4.04
CA ALA A 196 22.64 -2.85 -3.69
C ALA A 196 22.78 -2.68 -2.17
N LEU A 197 21.86 -3.26 -1.39
CA LEU A 197 21.94 -3.26 0.08
C LEU A 197 23.17 -4.01 0.60
N SER A 198 23.54 -5.14 -0.02
CA SER A 198 24.67 -5.97 0.46
C SER A 198 26.05 -5.33 0.28
N ILE A 199 26.17 -4.35 -0.61
CA ILE A 199 27.42 -3.62 -0.86
C ILE A 199 27.42 -2.20 -0.27
N ALA A 200 26.32 -1.80 0.39
CA ALA A 200 26.21 -0.50 1.00
C ALA A 200 27.16 -0.38 2.20
N ASN A 201 28.04 0.62 2.16
CA ASN A 201 29.05 0.84 3.18
C ASN A 201 28.74 2.11 3.98
N PRO A 202 28.51 2.00 5.30
CA PRO A 202 28.45 3.15 6.20
C PRO A 202 29.80 3.87 6.26
N GLY A 203 29.77 5.19 6.25
CA GLY A 203 30.93 6.03 6.52
C GLY A 203 31.26 6.11 8.02
N PRO A 204 32.40 6.72 8.38
CA PRO A 204 32.77 6.92 9.78
C PRO A 204 31.68 7.69 10.55
N GLY A 205 31.24 7.15 11.68
CA GLY A 205 30.23 7.78 12.56
C GLY A 205 28.77 7.54 12.16
N GLU A 206 28.49 6.84 11.05
CA GLU A 206 27.13 6.53 10.60
C GLU A 206 26.53 5.29 11.27
N THR A 207 26.63 5.20 12.60
CA THR A 207 26.18 4.02 13.37
C THR A 207 24.71 3.69 13.15
N GLU A 208 23.87 4.72 12.99
CA GLU A 208 22.44 4.54 12.80
C GLU A 208 22.09 4.00 11.42
N PHE A 209 22.78 4.48 10.38
CA PHE A 209 22.64 3.92 9.04
C PHE A 209 23.17 2.47 9.00
N ALA A 210 24.30 2.20 9.65
CA ALA A 210 24.86 0.86 9.76
C ALA A 210 23.90 -0.12 10.46
N GLY A 211 23.24 0.31 11.53
CA GLY A 211 22.24 -0.48 12.25
C GLY A 211 21.05 -0.83 11.36
N TRP A 212 20.53 0.12 10.59
CA TRP A 212 19.47 -0.14 9.61
C TRP A 212 19.85 -1.16 8.54
N LEU A 213 21.05 -1.05 7.96
CA LEU A 213 21.57 -2.02 6.98
C LEU A 213 21.71 -3.41 7.60
N ALA A 214 22.18 -3.50 8.84
CA ALA A 214 22.28 -4.77 9.56
C ALA A 214 20.88 -5.38 9.84
N LEU A 215 19.88 -4.57 10.19
CA LEU A 215 18.52 -5.05 10.46
C LEU A 215 17.85 -5.59 9.18
N ILE A 216 17.97 -4.89 8.06
CA ILE A 216 17.42 -5.38 6.78
C ILE A 216 18.17 -6.63 6.30
N ALA A 217 19.47 -6.76 6.58
CA ALA A 217 20.22 -7.97 6.29
C ALA A 217 19.67 -9.18 7.07
N VAL A 218 19.42 -9.02 8.38
CA VAL A 218 18.77 -10.05 9.21
C VAL A 218 17.43 -10.45 8.59
N TYR A 219 16.59 -9.48 8.23
CA TYR A 219 15.31 -9.78 7.61
C TYR A 219 15.46 -10.52 6.26
N ASN A 220 16.31 -10.01 5.35
CA ASN A 220 16.47 -10.56 4.00
C ASN A 220 17.01 -11.99 4.00
N GLN A 221 17.84 -12.34 4.99
CA GLN A 221 18.37 -13.69 5.17
C GLN A 221 17.32 -14.67 5.72
N ASN A 222 16.31 -14.18 6.45
CA ASN A 222 15.39 -15.03 7.20
C ASN A 222 13.94 -15.02 6.66
N VAL A 223 13.56 -14.08 5.79
CA VAL A 223 12.16 -13.91 5.35
C VAL A 223 11.55 -15.18 4.74
N SER A 224 12.30 -15.99 4.00
CA SER A 224 11.81 -17.24 3.41
C SER A 224 11.70 -18.39 4.42
N THR A 225 12.46 -18.33 5.52
CA THR A 225 12.54 -19.37 6.56
C THR A 225 12.61 -18.69 7.94
N PRO A 226 11.49 -18.13 8.42
CA PRO A 226 11.49 -17.12 9.49
C PRO A 226 11.76 -17.64 10.91
N ALA A 227 11.98 -18.95 11.09
CA ALA A 227 12.21 -19.56 12.41
C ALA A 227 13.35 -18.89 13.21
N GLN A 228 14.38 -18.39 12.53
CA GLN A 228 15.53 -17.73 13.16
C GLN A 228 15.41 -16.20 13.21
N MET A 229 14.37 -15.62 12.61
CA MET A 229 14.20 -14.16 12.53
C MET A 229 14.10 -13.50 13.92
N PRO A 230 13.35 -14.04 14.91
CA PRO A 230 13.29 -13.43 16.25
C PRO A 230 14.66 -13.36 16.93
N GLN A 231 15.43 -14.45 16.84
CA GLN A 231 16.78 -14.49 17.43
C GLN A 231 17.72 -13.53 16.70
N GLY A 232 17.65 -13.47 15.36
CA GLY A 232 18.44 -12.52 14.57
C GLY A 232 18.17 -11.06 14.96
N ILE A 233 16.89 -10.69 15.14
CA ILE A 233 16.51 -9.34 15.59
C ILE A 233 17.01 -9.08 17.02
N ASN A 234 16.95 -10.07 17.92
CA ASN A 234 17.46 -9.90 19.29
C ASN A 234 18.97 -9.73 19.33
N ASN A 235 19.73 -10.49 18.52
CA ASN A 235 21.17 -10.31 18.37
C ASN A 235 21.50 -8.91 17.80
N TRP A 236 20.73 -8.45 16.81
CA TRP A 236 20.86 -7.11 16.27
C TRP A 236 20.64 -6.03 17.34
N LYS A 237 19.61 -6.16 18.19
CA LYS A 237 19.36 -5.22 19.31
C LYS A 237 20.54 -5.15 20.29
N GLN A 238 21.23 -6.26 20.52
CA GLN A 238 22.42 -6.30 21.39
C GLN A 238 23.64 -5.61 20.77
N LEU A 239 23.79 -5.69 19.45
CA LEU A 239 24.87 -5.03 18.71
C LEU A 239 24.63 -3.51 18.57
N TYR A 240 23.37 -3.09 18.50
CA TYR A 240 22.97 -1.70 18.32
C TYR A 240 22.04 -1.20 19.46
N PRO A 241 22.47 -1.23 20.74
CA PRO A 241 21.58 -1.02 21.88
C PRO A 241 20.95 0.37 21.95
N ASN A 242 21.60 1.39 21.37
CA ASN A 242 21.13 2.78 21.36
C ASN A 242 20.39 3.16 20.06
N HIS A 243 20.16 2.21 19.15
CA HIS A 243 19.59 2.49 17.84
C HIS A 243 18.08 2.81 17.92
N SER A 244 17.60 3.67 17.03
CA SER A 244 16.24 4.19 16.98
C SER A 244 15.19 3.08 16.95
N ALA A 245 15.43 2.03 16.15
CA ALA A 245 14.56 0.86 16.05
C ALA A 245 14.59 -0.08 17.28
N VAL A 246 15.54 0.07 18.20
CA VAL A 246 15.46 -0.57 19.53
C VAL A 246 14.45 0.17 20.42
N THR A 247 14.43 1.51 20.34
CA THR A 247 13.47 2.33 21.09
C THR A 247 12.05 2.21 20.54
N VAL A 248 11.91 2.28 19.21
CA VAL A 248 10.63 2.21 18.50
C VAL A 248 10.78 1.33 17.26
N MET A 249 10.43 0.04 17.38
CA MET A 249 10.53 -0.92 16.27
C MET A 249 9.59 -0.54 15.10
N PRO A 250 10.01 -0.66 13.82
CA PRO A 250 9.10 -0.54 12.69
C PRO A 250 7.84 -1.39 12.87
N ALA A 251 6.68 -0.83 12.53
CA ALA A 251 5.38 -1.47 12.78
C ALA A 251 5.30 -2.89 12.18
N GLU A 252 5.86 -3.07 10.99
CA GLU A 252 5.97 -4.37 10.32
C GLU A 252 6.73 -5.43 11.14
N LEU A 253 7.75 -5.04 11.90
CA LEU A 253 8.59 -5.98 12.66
C LEU A 253 8.12 -6.21 14.09
N GLN A 254 7.09 -5.49 14.56
CA GLN A 254 6.61 -5.60 15.95
C GLN A 254 6.12 -7.02 16.26
N ASN A 255 5.39 -7.65 15.33
CA ASN A 255 4.87 -9.01 15.50
C ASN A 255 5.94 -10.09 15.33
N VAL A 256 7.03 -9.80 14.61
CA VAL A 256 8.11 -10.75 14.34
C VAL A 256 8.82 -11.19 15.62
N SER A 257 8.93 -10.31 16.62
CA SER A 257 9.63 -10.65 17.88
C SER A 257 8.99 -11.82 18.64
N ASN A 258 7.69 -12.07 18.42
CA ASN A 258 6.93 -13.15 19.04
C ASN A 258 6.59 -14.26 18.03
N PHE A 259 7.28 -14.31 16.89
CA PHE A 259 6.99 -15.28 15.84
C PHE A 259 7.09 -16.72 16.34
N GLN A 260 6.08 -17.50 16.00
CA GLN A 260 6.04 -18.94 16.20
C GLN A 260 5.71 -19.60 14.87
N GLN A 261 6.52 -20.59 14.50
CA GLN A 261 6.27 -21.39 13.30
C GLN A 261 4.89 -22.05 13.38
N THR A 262 4.19 -22.11 12.26
CA THR A 262 2.90 -22.81 12.18
C THR A 262 3.06 -24.26 12.61
N GLN A 263 2.16 -24.71 13.49
CA GLN A 263 1.98 -26.10 13.86
C GLN A 263 0.53 -26.48 13.56
N LEU A 264 0.31 -27.36 12.59
CA LEU A 264 -1.02 -27.85 12.24
C LEU A 264 -1.27 -29.19 12.95
N ASN A 265 -2.15 -29.16 13.94
CA ASN A 265 -2.52 -30.37 14.71
C ASN A 265 -3.89 -30.93 14.30
N GLY A 266 -4.64 -30.21 13.47
CA GLY A 266 -5.96 -30.60 12.98
C GLY A 266 -6.68 -29.43 12.33
N ILE A 267 -7.53 -29.74 11.35
CA ILE A 267 -8.23 -28.75 10.51
C ILE A 267 -9.73 -29.03 10.51
N ALA A 268 -10.52 -27.98 10.72
CA ALA A 268 -11.94 -27.95 10.37
C ALA A 268 -12.10 -27.29 9.00
N LEU A 269 -12.58 -28.04 8.00
CA LEU A 269 -12.82 -27.55 6.64
C LEU A 269 -14.31 -27.26 6.44
N LEU A 270 -14.67 -25.98 6.39
CA LEU A 270 -16.04 -25.48 6.26
C LEU A 270 -16.31 -25.11 4.79
N LEU A 271 -17.12 -25.93 4.11
CA LEU A 271 -17.47 -25.72 2.70
C LEU A 271 -18.98 -25.97 2.50
N PRO A 272 -19.60 -25.39 1.47
CA PRO A 272 -20.95 -25.79 1.07
C PRO A 272 -20.89 -27.18 0.45
N LEU A 273 -21.36 -28.20 1.16
CA LEU A 273 -21.29 -29.61 0.74
C LEU A 273 -22.67 -30.19 0.42
N SER A 274 -23.71 -29.37 0.49
CA SER A 274 -25.06 -29.63 0.02
C SER A 274 -25.65 -28.37 -0.64
N GLY A 275 -26.90 -28.46 -1.13
CA GLY A 275 -27.59 -27.35 -1.80
C GLY A 275 -26.96 -26.93 -3.13
N ASP A 276 -27.30 -25.72 -3.58
CA ASP A 276 -26.95 -25.20 -4.90
C ASP A 276 -25.44 -24.95 -5.07
N ALA A 277 -24.74 -24.62 -3.99
CA ALA A 277 -23.31 -24.32 -4.00
C ALA A 277 -22.41 -25.56 -3.81
N LYS A 278 -23.00 -26.77 -3.71
CA LYS A 278 -22.27 -28.02 -3.48
C LYS A 278 -21.11 -28.24 -4.44
N ILE A 279 -21.32 -27.95 -5.73
CA ILE A 279 -20.31 -28.16 -6.77
C ILE A 279 -19.04 -27.34 -6.49
N LEU A 280 -19.19 -26.12 -5.94
CA LEU A 280 -18.06 -25.25 -5.58
C LEU A 280 -17.30 -25.81 -4.37
N GLY A 281 -18.01 -26.32 -3.37
CA GLY A 281 -17.39 -26.96 -2.21
C GLY A 281 -16.68 -28.26 -2.58
N ASP A 282 -17.27 -29.10 -3.43
CA ASP A 282 -16.68 -30.35 -3.88
C ASP A 282 -15.35 -30.13 -4.61
N ILE A 283 -15.29 -29.16 -5.54
CA ILE A 283 -14.08 -28.92 -6.34
C ILE A 283 -12.95 -28.34 -5.49
N ILE A 284 -13.25 -27.41 -4.56
CA ILE A 284 -12.27 -26.87 -3.61
C ILE A 284 -11.78 -27.97 -2.67
N LYS A 285 -12.70 -28.79 -2.12
CA LYS A 285 -12.35 -29.94 -1.27
C LYS A 285 -11.43 -30.91 -2.00
N LYS A 286 -11.63 -31.11 -3.31
CA LYS A 286 -10.77 -31.97 -4.12
C LYS A 286 -9.35 -31.42 -4.26
N GLY A 287 -9.21 -30.15 -4.64
CA GLY A 287 -7.89 -29.50 -4.72
C GLY A 287 -7.16 -29.49 -3.38
N PHE A 288 -7.90 -29.25 -2.29
CA PHE A 288 -7.37 -29.30 -0.93
C PHE A 288 -6.86 -30.70 -0.55
N ASN A 289 -7.65 -31.74 -0.79
CA ASN A 289 -7.26 -33.12 -0.48
C ASN A 289 -6.09 -33.61 -1.34
N ASP A 290 -6.03 -33.18 -2.60
CA ASP A 290 -4.92 -33.49 -3.50
C ASP A 290 -3.61 -32.86 -3.00
N ALA A 291 -3.64 -31.59 -2.59
CA ALA A 291 -2.48 -30.92 -2.02
C ALA A 291 -2.08 -31.50 -0.65
N LYS A 292 -3.05 -31.94 0.16
CA LYS A 292 -2.80 -32.68 1.41
C LYS A 292 -2.04 -33.98 1.16
N GLY A 293 -2.42 -34.72 0.12
CA GLY A 293 -1.84 -36.02 -0.18
C GLY A 293 -1.87 -36.96 1.04
N ALA A 294 -0.73 -37.61 1.30
CA ALA A 294 -0.56 -38.60 2.36
C ALA A 294 -0.31 -38.01 3.76
N ASP A 295 -0.38 -36.68 3.94
CA ASP A 295 -0.16 -36.05 5.25
C ASP A 295 -1.18 -36.57 6.30
N SER A 296 -0.69 -36.87 7.50
CA SER A 296 -1.48 -37.44 8.59
C SER A 296 -2.29 -36.43 9.40
N ILE A 297 -2.17 -35.12 9.13
CA ILE A 297 -2.96 -34.09 9.81
C ILE A 297 -4.46 -34.40 9.65
N PRO A 298 -5.22 -34.54 10.75
CA PRO A 298 -6.63 -34.85 10.69
C PRO A 298 -7.41 -33.67 10.11
N VAL A 299 -8.28 -33.95 9.16
CA VAL A 299 -9.18 -32.96 8.54
C VAL A 299 -10.62 -33.42 8.74
N GLN A 300 -11.39 -32.62 9.45
CA GLN A 300 -12.83 -32.83 9.60
C GLN A 300 -13.59 -31.82 8.75
N THR A 301 -14.51 -32.31 7.92
CA THR A 301 -15.31 -31.44 7.04
C THR A 301 -16.66 -31.14 7.64
N TYR A 302 -17.08 -29.87 7.56
CA TYR A 302 -18.38 -29.39 8.01
C TYR A 302 -19.09 -28.75 6.82
N ASP A 303 -20.36 -29.12 6.64
CA ASP A 303 -21.21 -28.51 5.62
C ASP A 303 -21.74 -27.17 6.12
N THR A 304 -21.42 -26.08 5.43
CA THR A 304 -21.87 -24.74 5.82
C THR A 304 -23.36 -24.54 5.66
N ASP A 305 -24.06 -25.41 4.93
CA ASP A 305 -25.50 -25.33 4.73
C ASP A 305 -26.30 -26.22 5.70
N SER A 306 -25.63 -26.96 6.59
CA SER A 306 -26.30 -27.77 7.62
C SER A 306 -26.76 -26.98 8.85
N GLY A 307 -26.41 -25.70 8.98
CA GLY A 307 -26.75 -24.89 10.15
C GLY A 307 -26.23 -23.45 10.09
N SER A 308 -26.22 -22.77 11.24
CA SER A 308 -25.56 -21.47 11.37
C SER A 308 -24.04 -21.64 11.46
N VAL A 309 -23.29 -20.70 10.90
CA VAL A 309 -21.82 -20.70 10.94
C VAL A 309 -21.32 -20.67 12.38
N GLU A 310 -21.98 -19.93 13.27
CA GLU A 310 -21.64 -19.92 14.70
C GLU A 310 -21.73 -21.32 15.32
N SER A 311 -22.81 -22.09 15.05
CA SER A 311 -22.96 -23.45 15.58
C SER A 311 -21.89 -24.41 15.04
N ILE A 312 -21.51 -24.25 13.77
CA ILE A 312 -20.49 -25.08 13.11
C ILE A 312 -19.11 -24.76 13.68
N LEU A 313 -18.78 -23.48 13.89
CA LEU A 313 -17.54 -23.05 14.51
C LEU A 313 -17.42 -23.55 15.95
N ALA A 314 -18.52 -23.47 16.74
CA ALA A 314 -18.56 -23.97 18.10
C ALA A 314 -18.32 -25.49 18.13
N GLN A 315 -18.96 -26.25 17.23
CA GLN A 315 -18.76 -27.70 17.11
C GLN A 315 -17.31 -28.04 16.73
N ALA A 316 -16.74 -27.33 15.75
CA ALA A 316 -15.36 -27.52 15.31
C ALA A 316 -14.37 -27.31 16.47
N LYS A 317 -14.56 -26.25 17.25
CA LYS A 317 -13.74 -25.97 18.43
C LYS A 317 -13.88 -27.00 19.53
N GLN A 318 -15.11 -27.44 19.82
CA GLN A 318 -15.36 -28.50 20.79
C GLN A 318 -14.65 -29.80 20.41
N GLN A 319 -14.52 -30.07 19.11
CA GLN A 319 -13.82 -31.22 18.57
C GLN A 319 -12.29 -31.00 18.42
N GLY A 320 -11.77 -29.89 18.94
CA GLY A 320 -10.34 -29.63 19.07
C GLY A 320 -9.69 -28.93 17.87
N ALA A 321 -10.48 -28.43 16.90
CA ALA A 321 -9.93 -27.70 15.77
C ALA A 321 -9.28 -26.38 16.23
N GLN A 322 -7.98 -26.25 15.96
CA GLN A 322 -7.21 -25.02 16.20
C GLN A 322 -7.05 -24.19 14.92
N THR A 323 -7.24 -24.83 13.76
CA THR A 323 -7.23 -24.19 12.44
C THR A 323 -8.53 -24.50 11.71
N ILE A 324 -9.16 -23.46 11.18
CA ILE A 324 -10.41 -23.50 10.45
C ILE A 324 -10.14 -22.94 9.06
N ILE A 325 -10.57 -23.65 8.03
CA ILE A 325 -10.47 -23.21 6.64
C ILE A 325 -11.90 -23.11 6.09
N GLY A 326 -12.23 -21.93 5.57
CA GLY A 326 -13.59 -21.54 5.25
C GLY A 326 -14.19 -20.58 6.29
N PRO A 327 -15.44 -20.13 6.09
CA PRO A 327 -16.35 -20.57 5.02
C PRO A 327 -16.04 -19.93 3.66
N LEU A 328 -16.74 -20.40 2.62
CA LEU A 328 -16.56 -19.97 1.21
C LEU A 328 -17.50 -18.84 0.78
N LEU A 329 -18.78 -18.91 1.13
CA LEU A 329 -19.77 -17.95 0.62
C LEU A 329 -19.66 -16.62 1.37
N LYS A 330 -19.79 -15.49 0.66
CA LYS A 330 -19.63 -14.14 1.25
C LYS A 330 -20.56 -13.92 2.45
N SER A 331 -21.83 -14.33 2.35
CA SER A 331 -22.79 -14.25 3.46
C SER A 331 -22.35 -15.04 4.69
N ARG A 332 -21.74 -16.21 4.48
CA ARG A 332 -21.21 -17.06 5.56
C ARG A 332 -19.94 -16.48 6.17
N VAL A 333 -19.11 -15.80 5.37
CA VAL A 333 -17.95 -15.04 5.88
C VAL A 333 -18.43 -13.86 6.74
N ASP A 334 -19.45 -13.12 6.31
CA ASP A 334 -20.01 -12.05 7.13
C ASP A 334 -20.62 -12.57 8.44
N GLU A 335 -21.29 -13.74 8.42
CA GLU A 335 -21.77 -14.43 9.63
C GLU A 335 -20.61 -14.82 10.56
N MET A 336 -19.54 -15.41 10.00
CA MET A 336 -18.32 -15.75 10.71
C MET A 336 -17.70 -14.53 11.41
N LEU A 337 -17.64 -13.37 10.74
CA LEU A 337 -17.06 -12.13 11.28
C LEU A 337 -17.79 -11.58 12.52
N LEU A 338 -19.05 -11.99 12.71
CA LEU A 338 -19.88 -11.62 13.85
C LEU A 338 -19.79 -12.65 14.99
N SER A 339 -19.32 -13.87 14.71
CA SER A 339 -19.28 -14.96 15.69
C SER A 339 -18.17 -14.75 16.72
N PRO A 340 -18.44 -14.94 18.03
CA PRO A 340 -17.39 -14.96 19.05
C PRO A 340 -16.47 -16.19 18.92
N GLU A 341 -16.88 -17.21 18.17
CA GLU A 341 -16.17 -18.48 18.07
C GLU A 341 -14.84 -18.37 17.33
N ILE A 342 -14.65 -17.37 16.47
CA ILE A 342 -13.37 -17.15 15.77
C ILE A 342 -12.22 -16.69 16.69
N ARG A 343 -12.50 -16.41 17.97
CA ARG A 343 -11.46 -16.04 18.94
C ARG A 343 -10.62 -17.26 19.34
N ASN A 344 -9.31 -17.06 19.45
CA ASN A 344 -8.32 -18.06 19.87
C ASN A 344 -8.22 -19.28 18.95
N VAL A 345 -8.63 -19.14 17.69
CA VAL A 345 -8.40 -20.11 16.61
C VAL A 345 -7.79 -19.39 15.42
N ASN A 346 -7.07 -20.14 14.58
CA ASN A 346 -6.62 -19.66 13.29
C ASN A 346 -7.72 -19.92 12.26
N VAL A 347 -8.15 -18.89 11.53
CA VAL A 347 -9.21 -18.98 10.52
C VAL A 347 -8.68 -18.46 9.19
N LEU A 348 -8.68 -19.30 8.17
CA LEU A 348 -8.46 -18.93 6.78
C LEU A 348 -9.82 -18.92 6.06
N ALA A 349 -10.50 -17.78 6.03
CA ALA A 349 -11.74 -17.64 5.28
C ALA A 349 -11.45 -17.76 3.78
N LEU A 350 -12.27 -18.51 3.06
CA LEU A 350 -12.11 -18.74 1.61
C LEU A 350 -12.84 -17.68 0.78
N ASN A 351 -12.99 -16.47 1.33
CA ASN A 351 -13.50 -15.30 0.61
C ASN A 351 -13.10 -14.01 1.33
N SER A 352 -13.33 -12.89 0.67
CA SER A 352 -13.24 -11.55 1.24
C SER A 352 -14.54 -10.79 0.95
N THR A 353 -14.99 -9.99 1.92
CA THR A 353 -16.17 -9.12 1.81
C THR A 353 -15.77 -7.67 2.09
N PRO A 354 -16.64 -6.68 1.82
CA PRO A 354 -16.38 -5.29 2.22
C PRO A 354 -16.24 -5.09 3.75
N ASN A 355 -16.68 -6.05 4.56
CA ASN A 355 -16.68 -5.98 6.02
C ASN A 355 -15.40 -6.53 6.67
N VAL A 356 -14.41 -6.97 5.86
CA VAL A 356 -13.15 -7.49 6.38
C VAL A 356 -12.40 -6.44 7.19
N LYS A 357 -11.77 -6.89 8.28
CA LYS A 357 -11.02 -6.05 9.22
C LYS A 357 -9.87 -6.85 9.79
N ALA A 358 -8.87 -6.18 10.35
CA ALA A 358 -7.78 -6.88 11.03
C ALA A 358 -8.31 -7.56 12.30
N ILE A 359 -8.48 -8.88 12.26
CA ILE A 359 -8.87 -9.70 13.42
C ILE A 359 -7.70 -10.63 13.75
N PRO A 360 -7.24 -10.66 15.02
CA PRO A 360 -6.22 -11.62 15.44
C PRO A 360 -6.64 -13.06 15.12
N GLY A 361 -5.78 -13.79 14.42
CA GLY A 361 -6.06 -15.18 14.05
C GLY A 361 -6.91 -15.36 12.79
N VAL A 362 -7.30 -14.29 12.07
CA VAL A 362 -8.13 -14.42 10.85
C VAL A 362 -7.38 -13.90 9.63
N CYS A 363 -7.43 -14.66 8.55
CA CYS A 363 -6.94 -14.28 7.23
C CYS A 363 -8.03 -14.55 6.18
N TYR A 364 -7.99 -13.80 5.08
CA TYR A 364 -9.00 -13.84 4.03
C TYR A 364 -8.32 -14.23 2.72
N TYR A 365 -8.74 -15.31 2.09
CA TYR A 365 -8.21 -15.78 0.83
C TYR A 365 -9.34 -15.98 -0.16
N GLY A 366 -9.42 -15.09 -1.16
CA GLY A 366 -10.46 -15.14 -2.18
C GLY A 366 -9.90 -14.90 -3.58
N LEU A 367 -10.52 -15.54 -4.57
CA LEU A 367 -10.27 -15.27 -5.99
C LEU A 367 -11.10 -14.06 -6.45
N SER A 368 -10.89 -12.92 -5.80
CA SER A 368 -11.74 -11.73 -5.99
C SER A 368 -11.31 -10.94 -7.24
N PRO A 369 -12.27 -10.43 -8.03
CA PRO A 369 -11.95 -9.61 -9.20
C PRO A 369 -11.34 -8.26 -8.80
N GLU A 370 -11.64 -7.76 -7.60
CA GLU A 370 -11.01 -6.56 -7.04
C GLU A 370 -9.50 -6.76 -6.83
N ALA A 371 -9.07 -7.95 -6.42
CA ALA A 371 -7.64 -8.26 -6.30
C ALA A 371 -6.93 -8.30 -7.65
N GLU A 372 -7.55 -8.88 -8.68
CA GLU A 372 -7.01 -8.89 -10.05
C GLU A 372 -6.99 -7.48 -10.65
N ALA A 373 -8.00 -6.66 -10.39
CA ALA A 373 -8.02 -5.26 -10.83
C ALA A 373 -6.88 -4.43 -10.21
N ARG A 374 -6.55 -4.66 -8.93
CA ARG A 374 -5.36 -4.06 -8.30
C ARG A 374 -4.06 -4.53 -8.96
N ALA A 375 -3.95 -5.83 -9.25
CA ALA A 375 -2.81 -6.37 -10.00
C ALA A 375 -2.70 -5.79 -11.42
N GLY A 376 -3.83 -5.48 -12.06
CA GLY A 376 -3.89 -4.74 -13.33
C GLY A 376 -3.28 -3.34 -13.22
N ALA A 377 -3.65 -2.59 -12.18
CA ALA A 377 -3.06 -1.27 -11.91
C ALA A 377 -1.54 -1.36 -11.66
N ASP A 378 -1.10 -2.35 -10.87
CA ASP A 378 0.33 -2.62 -10.64
C ASP A 378 1.08 -2.94 -11.95
N ARG A 379 0.49 -3.76 -12.83
CA ARG A 379 1.10 -4.10 -14.13
C ARG A 379 1.22 -2.88 -15.03
N LEU A 380 0.15 -2.08 -15.17
CA LEU A 380 0.20 -0.88 -16.00
C LEU A 380 1.26 0.10 -15.49
N TYR A 381 1.33 0.30 -14.18
CA TYR A 381 2.33 1.19 -13.58
C TYR A 381 3.75 0.68 -13.83
N ARG A 382 3.98 -0.62 -13.63
CA ARG A 382 5.29 -1.25 -13.86
C ARG A 382 5.73 -1.21 -15.32
N ASP A 383 4.77 -1.32 -16.24
CA ASP A 383 5.03 -1.21 -17.69
C ASP A 383 5.25 0.25 -18.15
N GLY A 384 5.19 1.22 -17.23
CA GLY A 384 5.63 2.60 -17.45
C GLY A 384 4.52 3.56 -17.90
N TYR A 385 3.25 3.16 -17.82
CA TYR A 385 2.14 4.04 -18.16
C TYR A 385 1.94 5.12 -17.09
N SER A 386 1.74 6.37 -17.53
CA SER A 386 1.45 7.51 -16.65
C SER A 386 -0.03 7.80 -16.53
N ARG A 387 -0.86 7.20 -17.40
CA ARG A 387 -2.32 7.29 -17.40
C ARG A 387 -2.92 5.89 -17.54
N ALA A 388 -4.05 5.65 -16.89
CA ALA A 388 -4.83 4.44 -17.05
C ALA A 388 -6.26 4.78 -17.44
N ILE A 389 -6.76 4.09 -18.47
CA ILE A 389 -8.17 4.11 -18.85
C ILE A 389 -8.75 2.77 -18.43
N VAL A 390 -9.91 2.76 -17.78
CA VAL A 390 -10.59 1.53 -17.37
C VAL A 390 -11.94 1.46 -18.07
N ALA A 391 -12.15 0.46 -18.93
CA ALA A 391 -13.47 0.18 -19.49
C ALA A 391 -14.14 -0.91 -18.65
N ALA A 392 -15.30 -0.64 -18.07
CA ALA A 392 -16.00 -1.56 -17.20
C ALA A 392 -17.51 -1.61 -17.48
N SER A 393 -18.11 -2.79 -17.38
CA SER A 393 -19.57 -2.93 -17.46
C SER A 393 -20.28 -2.14 -16.36
N GLN A 394 -21.47 -1.62 -16.64
CA GLN A 394 -22.32 -0.91 -15.68
C GLN A 394 -23.08 -1.91 -14.78
N ASP A 395 -22.36 -2.85 -14.18
CA ASP A 395 -22.87 -3.84 -13.24
C ASP A 395 -22.04 -3.87 -11.94
N ASP A 396 -22.52 -4.62 -10.95
CA ASP A 396 -21.85 -4.77 -9.65
C ASP A 396 -20.39 -5.23 -9.77
N PHE A 397 -20.09 -6.08 -10.76
CA PHE A 397 -18.73 -6.53 -11.01
C PHE A 397 -17.85 -5.39 -11.51
N GLY A 398 -18.31 -4.67 -12.53
CA GLY A 398 -17.55 -3.63 -13.21
C GLY A 398 -17.28 -2.46 -12.26
N GLN A 399 -18.27 -2.05 -11.48
CA GLN A 399 -18.12 -1.00 -10.46
C GLN A 399 -17.07 -1.38 -9.42
N ARG A 400 -17.21 -2.53 -8.74
CA ARG A 400 -16.25 -2.92 -7.68
C ARG A 400 -14.83 -3.12 -8.21
N SER A 401 -14.69 -3.69 -9.41
CA SER A 401 -13.38 -3.92 -10.02
C SER A 401 -12.73 -2.61 -10.46
N ALA A 402 -13.48 -1.70 -11.06
CA ALA A 402 -12.98 -0.39 -11.46
C ALA A 402 -12.62 0.49 -10.25
N ASP A 403 -13.40 0.42 -9.16
CA ASP A 403 -13.09 1.10 -7.90
C ASP A 403 -11.78 0.59 -7.29
N ALA A 404 -11.60 -0.74 -7.24
CA ALA A 404 -10.38 -1.35 -6.74
C ALA A 404 -9.15 -1.00 -7.60
N PHE A 405 -9.29 -1.00 -8.92
CA PHE A 405 -8.26 -0.53 -9.85
C PHE A 405 -7.90 0.94 -9.55
N SER A 406 -8.90 1.82 -9.48
CA SER A 406 -8.72 3.27 -9.34
C SER A 406 -8.06 3.65 -8.01
N GLN A 407 -8.46 2.98 -6.92
CA GLN A 407 -7.83 3.15 -5.62
C GLN A 407 -6.35 2.77 -5.66
N ARG A 408 -6.02 1.64 -6.30
CA ARG A 408 -4.62 1.21 -6.43
C ARG A 408 -3.82 2.12 -7.35
N TRP A 409 -4.39 2.55 -8.47
CA TRP A 409 -3.76 3.51 -9.37
C TRP A 409 -3.41 4.81 -8.64
N ARG A 410 -4.36 5.38 -7.88
CA ARG A 410 -4.11 6.58 -7.06
C ARG A 410 -3.01 6.38 -6.03
N GLN A 411 -2.91 5.20 -5.42
CA GLN A 411 -1.81 4.88 -4.50
C GLN A 411 -0.44 4.84 -5.20
N LEU A 412 -0.39 4.42 -6.46
CA LEU A 412 0.85 4.29 -7.24
C LEU A 412 1.27 5.62 -7.89
N THR A 413 0.32 6.44 -8.34
CA THR A 413 0.59 7.62 -9.18
C THR A 413 0.18 8.96 -8.55
N ASN A 414 -0.58 8.96 -7.46
CA ASN A 414 -1.29 10.13 -6.92
C ASN A 414 -2.27 10.79 -7.92
N THR A 415 -2.68 10.09 -8.98
CA THR A 415 -3.67 10.54 -9.95
C THR A 415 -4.83 9.56 -10.05
N ASP A 416 -5.98 10.02 -10.51
CA ASP A 416 -7.11 9.14 -10.77
C ASP A 416 -6.96 8.38 -12.09
N ALA A 417 -7.55 7.18 -12.15
CA ALA A 417 -7.76 6.45 -13.38
C ALA A 417 -8.99 7.00 -14.11
N ASP A 418 -8.97 6.99 -15.45
CA ASP A 418 -10.08 7.43 -16.28
C ASP A 418 -11.05 6.26 -16.51
N VAL A 419 -12.08 6.16 -15.66
CA VAL A 419 -13.05 5.06 -15.70
C VAL A 419 -14.22 5.37 -16.65
N ARG A 420 -14.48 4.44 -17.58
CA ARG A 420 -15.53 4.47 -18.58
C ARG A 420 -16.48 3.29 -18.37
N TYR A 421 -17.61 3.58 -17.75
CA TYR A 421 -18.68 2.60 -17.61
C TYR A 421 -19.48 2.46 -18.91
N TYR A 422 -19.86 1.24 -19.25
CA TYR A 422 -20.62 0.94 -20.46
C TYR A 422 -21.79 -0.02 -20.22
N ASN A 423 -22.88 0.15 -20.98
CA ASN A 423 -23.94 -0.86 -21.07
C ASN A 423 -23.63 -1.84 -22.21
N ILE A 424 -23.12 -1.32 -23.33
CA ILE A 424 -22.54 -2.10 -24.42
C ILE A 424 -21.09 -1.65 -24.69
N PRO A 425 -20.16 -2.55 -25.03
CA PRO A 425 -18.75 -2.24 -25.30
C PRO A 425 -18.50 -0.97 -26.14
N GLN A 426 -19.32 -0.73 -27.16
CA GLN A 426 -19.14 0.39 -28.09
C GLN A 426 -19.30 1.76 -27.39
N ASP A 427 -20.07 1.85 -26.30
CA ASP A 427 -20.22 3.08 -25.50
C ASP A 427 -18.86 3.53 -24.95
N ALA A 428 -18.07 2.58 -24.42
CA ALA A 428 -16.74 2.86 -23.88
C ALA A 428 -15.79 3.33 -24.99
N VAL A 429 -15.84 2.71 -26.17
CA VAL A 429 -15.01 3.10 -27.32
C VAL A 429 -15.27 4.56 -27.70
N VAL A 430 -16.55 4.93 -27.86
CA VAL A 430 -16.95 6.31 -28.18
C VAL A 430 -16.53 7.28 -27.07
N ALA A 431 -16.70 6.90 -25.80
CA ALA A 431 -16.30 7.73 -24.67
C ALA A 431 -14.78 7.98 -24.62
N ILE A 432 -13.97 6.97 -24.94
CA ILE A 432 -12.50 7.08 -25.00
C ILE A 432 -12.09 8.00 -26.16
N GLN A 433 -12.71 7.86 -27.33
CA GLN A 433 -12.41 8.72 -28.49
C GLN A 433 -12.65 10.21 -28.19
N ASN A 434 -13.73 10.51 -27.47
CA ASN A 434 -14.12 11.88 -27.16
C ASN A 434 -13.29 12.55 -26.03
N SER A 435 -12.40 11.80 -25.36
CA SER A 435 -11.69 12.25 -24.15
C SER A 435 -10.49 13.19 -24.39
N GLY A 436 -10.11 13.47 -25.64
CA GLY A 436 -9.03 14.42 -25.96
C GLY A 436 -7.61 13.83 -26.01
N GLY A 437 -7.48 12.50 -26.13
CA GLY A 437 -6.23 11.82 -26.50
C GLY A 437 -5.74 10.76 -25.50
N VAL A 438 -5.15 9.70 -26.02
CA VAL A 438 -4.73 8.50 -25.28
C VAL A 438 -3.21 8.41 -25.08
N GLN A 439 -2.48 9.50 -25.30
CA GLN A 439 -1.03 9.52 -25.19
C GLN A 439 -0.59 9.19 -23.75
N GLY A 440 0.36 8.26 -23.63
CA GLY A 440 0.87 7.76 -22.34
C GLY A 440 -0.12 6.88 -21.56
N ALA A 441 -1.28 6.55 -22.14
CA ALA A 441 -2.30 5.74 -21.51
C ALA A 441 -2.25 4.27 -21.96
N ALA A 442 -2.69 3.37 -21.08
CA ALA A 442 -3.08 2.01 -21.42
C ALA A 442 -4.55 1.78 -21.04
N LEU A 443 -5.19 0.84 -21.74
CA LEU A 443 -6.56 0.43 -21.45
C LEU A 443 -6.56 -0.84 -20.60
N TYR A 444 -7.24 -0.81 -19.46
CA TYR A 444 -7.64 -1.98 -18.70
C TYR A 444 -9.11 -2.29 -18.96
N ALA A 445 -9.40 -3.33 -19.72
CA ALA A 445 -10.74 -3.74 -20.12
C ALA A 445 -11.27 -4.82 -19.17
N LEU A 446 -12.37 -4.55 -18.48
CA LEU A 446 -13.04 -5.45 -17.55
C LEU A 446 -14.29 -6.02 -18.19
N GLY A 447 -14.29 -7.32 -18.50
CA GLY A 447 -15.45 -7.98 -19.11
C GLY A 447 -15.23 -9.46 -19.40
N THR A 448 -16.23 -10.10 -19.99
CA THR A 448 -16.14 -11.46 -20.55
C THR A 448 -15.32 -11.48 -21.84
N ALA A 449 -15.02 -12.67 -22.36
CA ALA A 449 -14.36 -12.84 -23.65
C ALA A 449 -15.12 -12.10 -24.78
N GLU A 450 -16.45 -12.23 -24.83
CA GLU A 450 -17.31 -11.59 -25.83
C GLU A 450 -17.25 -10.06 -25.73
N GLN A 451 -17.39 -9.51 -24.53
CA GLN A 451 -17.31 -8.06 -24.31
C GLN A 451 -15.93 -7.50 -24.69
N LEU A 452 -14.86 -8.24 -24.36
CA LEU A 452 -13.51 -7.86 -24.75
C LEU A 452 -13.33 -7.89 -26.28
N LEU A 453 -13.89 -8.90 -26.96
CA LEU A 453 -13.85 -9.00 -28.42
C LEU A 453 -14.49 -7.77 -29.07
N GLU A 454 -15.68 -7.40 -28.62
CA GLU A 454 -16.38 -6.22 -29.11
C GLU A 454 -15.64 -4.92 -28.81
N LEU A 455 -15.06 -4.78 -27.60
CA LEU A 455 -14.23 -3.63 -27.24
C LEU A 455 -13.02 -3.51 -28.18
N LYS A 456 -12.28 -4.61 -28.39
CA LYS A 456 -11.09 -4.65 -29.25
C LYS A 456 -11.43 -4.32 -30.69
N GLN A 457 -12.48 -4.93 -31.24
CA GLN A 457 -12.95 -4.67 -32.60
C GLN A 457 -13.38 -3.21 -32.77
N GLY A 458 -14.08 -2.64 -31.79
CA GLY A 458 -14.44 -1.23 -31.79
C GLY A 458 -13.21 -0.31 -31.75
N ILE A 459 -12.21 -0.61 -30.92
CA ILE A 459 -10.96 0.15 -30.84
C ILE A 459 -10.20 0.07 -32.18
N ASP A 460 -10.00 -1.13 -32.72
CA ASP A 460 -9.30 -1.38 -33.99
C ASP A 460 -10.03 -0.78 -35.19
N GLY A 461 -11.35 -0.73 -35.16
CA GLY A 461 -12.19 -0.11 -36.19
C GLY A 461 -12.31 1.41 -36.09
N SER A 462 -11.60 2.04 -35.15
CA SER A 462 -11.72 3.46 -34.83
C SER A 462 -10.40 4.22 -34.99
N SER A 463 -10.42 5.53 -34.71
CA SER A 463 -9.20 6.33 -34.65
C SER A 463 -8.21 5.87 -33.58
N LEU A 464 -8.61 5.02 -32.62
CA LEU A 464 -7.76 4.51 -31.54
C LEU A 464 -6.88 3.33 -31.96
N ALA A 465 -7.04 2.81 -33.18
CA ALA A 465 -6.30 1.65 -33.68
C ALA A 465 -4.78 1.82 -33.50
N GLY A 466 -4.15 0.86 -32.82
CA GLY A 466 -2.71 0.86 -32.55
C GLY A 466 -2.22 1.92 -31.53
N GLN A 467 -3.11 2.70 -30.93
CA GLN A 467 -2.74 3.75 -29.96
C GLN A 467 -2.79 3.29 -28.50
N LEU A 468 -3.48 2.19 -28.21
CA LEU A 468 -3.70 1.67 -26.86
C LEU A 468 -3.18 0.24 -26.74
N ASN A 469 -2.32 0.00 -25.77
CA ASN A 469 -2.07 -1.34 -25.29
C ASN A 469 -3.18 -1.75 -24.34
N ILE A 470 -3.74 -2.94 -24.56
CA ILE A 470 -4.94 -3.43 -23.87
C ILE A 470 -4.54 -4.54 -22.91
N TYR A 471 -4.98 -4.38 -21.66
CA TYR A 471 -4.81 -5.31 -20.56
C TYR A 471 -6.20 -5.74 -20.06
N THR A 472 -6.32 -6.96 -19.54
CA THR A 472 -7.58 -7.47 -18.98
C THR A 472 -7.34 -8.50 -17.88
N SER A 473 -8.42 -9.00 -17.27
CA SER A 473 -8.38 -9.98 -16.19
C SER A 473 -8.64 -11.40 -16.68
N SER A 474 -8.53 -12.38 -15.78
CA SER A 474 -8.83 -13.78 -16.08
C SER A 474 -10.27 -14.02 -16.56
N ARG A 475 -11.19 -13.07 -16.32
CA ARG A 475 -12.59 -13.13 -16.76
C ARG A 475 -12.74 -13.17 -18.29
N SER A 476 -11.76 -12.64 -19.03
CA SER A 476 -11.76 -12.73 -20.50
C SER A 476 -11.25 -14.08 -21.03
N ASN A 477 -10.62 -14.90 -20.17
CA ASN A 477 -10.05 -16.17 -20.55
C ASN A 477 -11.07 -17.30 -20.36
N SER A 478 -11.35 -18.01 -21.46
CA SER A 478 -12.35 -19.07 -21.54
C SER A 478 -11.78 -20.26 -22.33
N PRO A 479 -12.16 -21.51 -22.01
CA PRO A 479 -11.77 -22.68 -22.79
C PRO A 479 -12.23 -22.59 -24.26
N ASN A 480 -13.27 -21.81 -24.55
CA ASN A 480 -13.80 -21.62 -25.90
C ASN A 480 -13.03 -20.59 -26.74
N ASN A 481 -11.99 -19.95 -26.17
CA ASN A 481 -11.15 -18.98 -26.89
C ASN A 481 -10.27 -19.72 -27.92
N GLY A 482 -10.85 -19.97 -29.10
CA GLY A 482 -10.20 -20.62 -30.24
C GLY A 482 -9.27 -19.69 -31.03
N ILE A 483 -8.71 -20.22 -32.13
CA ILE A 483 -7.72 -19.51 -32.96
C ILE A 483 -8.23 -18.17 -33.51
N GLU A 484 -9.51 -18.09 -33.89
CA GLU A 484 -10.13 -16.86 -34.40
C GLU A 484 -10.16 -15.75 -33.34
N PHE A 485 -10.62 -16.09 -32.14
CA PHE A 485 -10.62 -15.17 -30.99
C PHE A 485 -9.19 -14.70 -30.67
N ARG A 486 -8.23 -15.64 -30.56
CA ARG A 486 -6.83 -15.33 -30.23
C ARG A 486 -6.19 -14.42 -31.27
N THR A 487 -6.52 -14.60 -32.55
CA THR A 487 -6.04 -13.74 -33.64
C THR A 487 -6.66 -12.35 -33.55
N ALA A 488 -7.96 -12.24 -33.26
CA ALA A 488 -8.60 -10.94 -33.05
C ALA A 488 -8.04 -10.20 -31.81
N MET A 489 -7.58 -10.94 -30.80
CA MET A 489 -6.99 -10.42 -29.56
C MET A 489 -5.49 -10.10 -29.67
N GLU A 490 -4.89 -10.09 -30.87
CA GLU A 490 -3.46 -9.85 -31.06
C GLU A 490 -2.95 -8.66 -30.22
N GLY A 491 -1.90 -8.93 -29.42
CA GLY A 491 -1.26 -7.95 -28.55
C GLY A 491 -1.94 -7.73 -27.19
N VAL A 492 -3.18 -8.18 -26.98
CA VAL A 492 -3.89 -8.05 -25.70
C VAL A 492 -3.20 -8.90 -24.64
N LYS A 493 -2.92 -8.29 -23.48
CA LYS A 493 -2.36 -8.96 -22.31
C LYS A 493 -3.44 -9.24 -21.27
N PHE A 494 -3.38 -10.36 -20.58
CA PHE A 494 -4.33 -10.71 -19.54
C PHE A 494 -3.66 -11.40 -18.36
N SER A 495 -4.24 -11.20 -17.18
CA SER A 495 -3.80 -11.91 -15.99
C SER A 495 -4.47 -13.28 -15.88
N GLU A 496 -3.75 -14.27 -15.39
CA GLU A 496 -4.26 -15.61 -15.15
C GLU A 496 -3.48 -16.31 -14.03
N ILE A 497 -4.09 -17.31 -13.40
CA ILE A 497 -3.41 -18.14 -12.40
C ILE A 497 -2.29 -18.99 -13.02
N PRO A 498 -1.20 -19.27 -12.30
CA PRO A 498 -0.12 -20.13 -12.76
C PRO A 498 -0.57 -21.48 -13.31
N LEU A 499 -1.58 -22.12 -12.69
CA LEU A 499 -2.14 -23.39 -13.18
C LEU A 499 -2.58 -23.30 -14.65
N LEU A 500 -3.33 -22.26 -15.01
CA LEU A 500 -3.85 -22.08 -16.38
C LEU A 500 -2.83 -21.45 -17.33
N ALA A 501 -1.74 -20.89 -16.79
CA ALA A 501 -0.61 -20.38 -17.57
C ALA A 501 0.36 -21.48 -18.03
N ASP A 502 0.32 -22.67 -17.41
CA ASP A 502 1.14 -23.83 -17.78
C ASP A 502 0.28 -25.05 -18.14
N PRO A 503 -0.27 -25.10 -19.38
CA PRO A 503 -1.13 -26.19 -19.82
C PRO A 503 -0.42 -27.55 -19.95
N ASN A 504 0.92 -27.58 -19.83
CA ASN A 504 1.69 -28.81 -19.94
C ASN A 504 1.92 -29.49 -18.58
N SER A 505 1.70 -28.78 -17.48
CA SER A 505 1.85 -29.30 -16.12
C SER A 505 0.90 -30.47 -15.83
N ASP A 506 1.31 -31.36 -14.94
CA ASP A 506 0.47 -32.49 -14.53
C ASP A 506 -0.70 -32.01 -13.66
N GLU A 507 -0.50 -30.95 -12.89
CA GLU A 507 -1.53 -30.24 -12.14
C GLU A 507 -2.61 -29.69 -13.08
N TYR A 508 -2.24 -29.10 -14.23
CA TYR A 508 -3.20 -28.63 -15.23
C TYR A 508 -4.04 -29.79 -15.76
N LYS A 509 -3.43 -30.86 -16.26
CA LYS A 509 -4.15 -32.01 -16.85
C LYS A 509 -5.11 -32.64 -15.85
N LYS A 510 -4.68 -32.74 -14.59
CA LYS A 510 -5.51 -33.24 -13.50
C LYS A 510 -6.70 -32.31 -13.26
N ALA A 511 -6.47 -31.01 -13.12
CA ALA A 511 -7.54 -30.03 -12.92
C ALA A 511 -8.50 -30.01 -14.11
N GLU A 512 -8.00 -30.07 -15.34
CA GLU A 512 -8.78 -30.07 -16.58
C GLU A 512 -9.75 -31.27 -16.62
N THR A 513 -9.25 -32.46 -16.29
CA THR A 513 -10.08 -33.67 -16.23
C THR A 513 -11.17 -33.55 -15.16
N LEU A 514 -10.86 -32.97 -14.00
CA LEU A 514 -11.79 -32.86 -12.87
C LEU A 514 -12.84 -31.77 -13.03
N ALA A 515 -12.47 -30.71 -13.74
CA ALA A 515 -13.28 -29.53 -13.98
C ALA A 515 -14.00 -29.58 -15.33
N GLU A 516 -13.85 -30.66 -16.10
CA GLU A 516 -14.38 -30.79 -17.47
C GLU A 516 -13.98 -29.59 -18.35
N SER A 517 -12.71 -29.18 -18.23
CA SER A 517 -12.12 -28.00 -18.89
C SER A 517 -12.78 -26.65 -18.54
N ASP A 518 -13.68 -26.56 -17.54
CA ASP A 518 -14.20 -25.29 -17.05
C ASP A 518 -13.12 -24.54 -16.26
N PHE A 519 -12.58 -23.46 -16.84
CA PHE A 519 -11.53 -22.65 -16.21
C PHE A 519 -11.96 -22.03 -14.88
N SER A 520 -13.24 -21.74 -14.67
CA SER A 520 -13.73 -21.26 -13.37
C SER A 520 -13.62 -22.36 -12.31
N MET A 521 -13.97 -23.60 -12.66
CA MET A 521 -13.81 -24.75 -11.76
C MET A 521 -12.34 -25.11 -11.53
N MET A 522 -11.48 -25.01 -12.55
CA MET A 522 -10.03 -25.20 -12.40
C MET A 522 -9.40 -24.16 -11.46
N ARG A 523 -9.86 -22.90 -11.50
CA ARG A 523 -9.43 -21.86 -10.54
C ARG A 523 -9.84 -22.20 -9.11
N LEU A 524 -11.04 -22.75 -8.89
CA LEU A 524 -11.48 -23.20 -7.57
C LEU A 524 -10.73 -24.46 -7.09
N TYR A 525 -10.38 -25.37 -8.00
CA TYR A 525 -9.47 -26.48 -7.68
C TYR A 525 -8.11 -25.96 -7.19
N ALA A 526 -7.50 -25.01 -7.92
CA ALA A 526 -6.25 -24.37 -7.51
C ALA A 526 -6.38 -23.67 -6.16
N MET A 527 -7.52 -23.01 -5.90
CA MET A 527 -7.82 -22.38 -4.61
C MET A 527 -7.81 -23.38 -3.46
N GLY A 528 -8.41 -24.57 -3.65
CA GLY A 528 -8.38 -25.65 -2.66
C GLY A 528 -6.95 -26.09 -2.34
N SER A 529 -6.12 -26.26 -3.38
CA SER A 529 -4.72 -26.63 -3.24
C SER A 529 -3.93 -25.59 -2.43
N ASP A 530 -4.08 -24.32 -2.81
CA ASP A 530 -3.40 -23.21 -2.14
C ASP A 530 -3.90 -22.98 -0.71
N ALA A 531 -5.16 -23.28 -0.41
CA ALA A 531 -5.69 -23.21 0.96
C ALA A 531 -4.96 -24.18 1.91
N TRP A 532 -4.57 -25.37 1.44
CA TRP A 532 -3.73 -26.29 2.21
C TRP A 532 -2.32 -25.70 2.47
N ALA A 533 -1.69 -25.13 1.43
CA ALA A 533 -0.38 -24.49 1.56
C ALA A 533 -0.40 -23.28 2.52
N LEU A 534 -1.43 -22.44 2.41
CA LEU A 534 -1.66 -21.28 3.28
C LEU A 534 -1.87 -21.71 4.73
N ALA A 535 -2.67 -22.75 4.98
CA ALA A 535 -2.90 -23.27 6.32
C ALA A 535 -1.59 -23.76 6.97
N ASN A 536 -0.72 -24.43 6.20
CA ASN A 536 0.59 -24.89 6.67
C ASN A 536 1.57 -23.74 7.00
N LYS A 537 1.28 -22.53 6.53
CA LYS A 537 2.11 -21.34 6.70
C LYS A 537 1.35 -20.17 7.36
N PHE A 538 0.28 -20.46 8.09
CA PHE A 538 -0.66 -19.46 8.59
C PHE A 538 0.02 -18.36 9.43
N ASN A 539 0.85 -18.76 10.40
CA ASN A 539 1.58 -17.82 11.25
C ASN A 539 2.62 -17.03 10.46
N GLU A 540 3.30 -17.64 9.49
CA GLU A 540 4.26 -16.98 8.61
C GLU A 540 3.58 -15.84 7.84
N PHE A 541 2.45 -16.11 7.17
CA PHE A 541 1.68 -15.08 6.47
C PHE A 541 1.19 -13.96 7.39
N ARG A 542 0.76 -14.30 8.61
CA ARG A 542 0.18 -13.31 9.54
C ARG A 542 1.23 -12.45 10.23
N GLN A 543 2.42 -12.99 10.50
CA GLN A 543 3.40 -12.37 11.39
C GLN A 543 4.69 -11.93 10.71
N ILE A 544 4.99 -12.46 9.52
CA ILE A 544 6.19 -12.14 8.75
C ILE A 544 5.79 -11.31 7.51
N PRO A 545 5.93 -9.97 7.56
CA PRO A 545 5.60 -9.11 6.44
C PRO A 545 6.37 -9.52 5.19
N GLY A 546 5.69 -9.57 4.05
CA GLY A 546 6.32 -9.95 2.77
C GLY A 546 6.73 -11.42 2.66
N TYR A 547 6.34 -12.28 3.61
CA TYR A 547 6.39 -13.73 3.41
C TYR A 547 5.56 -14.09 2.18
N SER A 548 6.08 -15.01 1.36
CA SER A 548 5.45 -15.38 0.10
C SER A 548 5.55 -16.88 -0.15
N VAL A 549 4.53 -17.43 -0.80
CA VAL A 549 4.49 -18.82 -1.25
C VAL A 549 4.05 -18.85 -2.71
N SER A 550 4.79 -19.56 -3.56
CA SER A 550 4.34 -19.85 -4.92
C SER A 550 3.22 -20.88 -4.86
N GLY A 551 2.01 -20.46 -5.24
CA GLY A 551 0.82 -21.31 -5.31
C GLY A 551 0.30 -21.49 -6.73
N LEU A 552 -0.67 -22.38 -6.90
CA LEU A 552 -1.36 -22.62 -8.18
C LEU A 552 -2.23 -21.44 -8.61
N THR A 553 -2.63 -20.57 -7.67
CA THR A 553 -3.42 -19.35 -7.92
C THR A 553 -2.60 -18.06 -8.03
N GLY A 554 -1.29 -18.15 -7.83
CA GLY A 554 -0.35 -17.02 -7.93
C GLY A 554 0.75 -17.08 -6.87
N ASN A 555 1.64 -16.10 -6.89
CA ASN A 555 2.53 -15.87 -5.75
C ASN A 555 1.73 -15.23 -4.60
N LEU A 556 1.51 -15.97 -3.52
CA LEU A 556 0.64 -15.59 -2.42
C LEU A 556 1.42 -14.74 -1.42
N THR A 557 0.87 -13.59 -1.02
CA THR A 557 1.38 -12.70 0.04
C THR A 557 0.23 -12.23 0.93
N ALA A 558 0.50 -11.73 2.13
CA ALA A 558 -0.54 -11.15 2.99
C ALA A 558 -0.42 -9.62 3.09
N SER A 559 -1.54 -8.92 2.95
CA SER A 559 -1.66 -7.51 3.33
C SER A 559 -1.67 -7.35 4.87
N PRO A 560 -1.57 -6.12 5.42
CA PRO A 560 -1.59 -5.90 6.87
C PRO A 560 -2.84 -6.42 7.60
N ASN A 561 -3.98 -6.53 6.91
CA ASN A 561 -5.23 -7.08 7.45
C ASN A 561 -5.33 -8.61 7.26
N CYS A 562 -4.23 -9.27 6.89
CA CYS A 562 -4.16 -10.66 6.46
C CYS A 562 -5.14 -11.02 5.32
N ASN A 563 -5.44 -10.06 4.44
CA ASN A 563 -6.06 -10.37 3.16
C ASN A 563 -4.96 -10.90 2.22
N ILE A 564 -5.11 -12.12 1.73
CA ILE A 564 -4.16 -12.79 0.86
C ILE A 564 -4.25 -12.18 -0.54
N GLU A 565 -3.14 -11.63 -1.00
CA GLU A 565 -2.94 -11.07 -2.31
C GLU A 565 -2.23 -12.09 -3.21
N ARG A 566 -2.51 -12.02 -4.51
CA ARG A 566 -2.01 -12.98 -5.50
C ARG A 566 -1.22 -12.23 -6.58
N GLY A 567 0.06 -12.54 -6.68
CA GLY A 567 0.88 -12.19 -7.84
C GLY A 567 0.51 -13.08 -9.01
N MET A 568 -0.26 -12.55 -9.96
CA MET A 568 -0.77 -13.28 -11.12
C MET A 568 0.29 -13.47 -12.22
N SER A 569 0.15 -14.55 -13.00
CA SER A 569 0.85 -14.67 -14.27
C SER A 569 0.24 -13.69 -15.29
N TRP A 570 1.07 -13.15 -16.18
CA TRP A 570 0.61 -12.32 -17.28
C TRP A 570 0.88 -13.03 -18.60
N LEU A 571 -0.17 -13.19 -19.39
CA LEU A 571 -0.16 -13.84 -20.69
C LEU A 571 -0.52 -12.84 -21.78
N GLN A 572 -0.14 -13.13 -23.02
CA GLN A 572 -0.42 -12.31 -24.19
C GLN A 572 -0.91 -13.18 -25.34
N TYR A 573 -1.90 -12.68 -26.07
CA TYR A 573 -2.31 -13.27 -27.36
C TYR A 573 -1.35 -12.80 -28.45
N ARG A 574 -0.73 -13.76 -29.14
CA ARG A 574 0.24 -13.49 -30.20
C ARG A 574 0.25 -14.57 -31.26
N ASN A 575 0.14 -14.18 -32.53
CA ASN A 575 0.11 -15.10 -33.67
C ASN A 575 -0.91 -16.24 -33.50
N GLY A 576 -2.08 -15.94 -32.90
CA GLY A 576 -3.11 -16.94 -32.62
C GLY A 576 -2.81 -17.90 -31.47
N ALA A 577 -1.69 -17.73 -30.76
CA ALA A 577 -1.31 -18.48 -29.57
C ALA A 577 -1.42 -17.63 -28.29
N VAL A 578 -1.24 -18.28 -27.14
CA VAL A 578 -1.10 -17.63 -25.83
C VAL A 578 0.32 -17.87 -25.35
N GLU A 579 1.04 -16.81 -25.02
CA GLU A 579 2.42 -16.88 -24.49
C GLU A 579 2.60 -16.00 -23.24
N ASN A 580 3.70 -16.16 -22.52
CA ASN A 580 4.01 -15.33 -21.35
C ASN A 580 4.33 -13.88 -21.76
N ALA A 581 3.70 -12.92 -21.09
CA ALA A 581 3.81 -11.49 -21.38
C ALA A 581 4.86 -10.76 -20.54
N ASN A 582 6.02 -11.41 -20.31
CA ASN A 582 7.08 -10.92 -19.41
C ASN A 582 7.40 -9.44 -19.64
#